data_AF-A0A454VXJ2-F1
#
_entry.id   AF-A0A454VXJ2-F1
#
_cell.length_a   1.000
_cell.length_b   1.000
_cell.length_c   1.000
_cell.angle_alpha   90.00
_cell.angle_beta   90.00
_cell.angle_gamma   90.00
#
_symmetry.space_group_name_H-M   'P 1'
#
loop_
_entity.id
_entity.type
_entity.pdbx_description
1 polymer ?
#
loop_
_entity_poly.entity_id
_entity_poly.type
_entity_poly.pdbx_seq_one_letter_code
_entity_poly.pdbx_strand_id
1 'polypeptide(L)'
;MEILSEHTCQGWLEGYLLTGRHGLFSCYEAFVHIVDSMVNQHIKWLRVTRRLPWRAPIASLNYLLTSHVWRQDHNGFSHQDPGFVDHILNKSPEAVRVYLPPDANTLLSVADHALRSRDYVNVIVAGKQPCFDWLTLEEARVHCARGAGIWDWAGTEDGTREPDVVLACAGDVP
;
A
#
# COMPACT_ATOMS: atom_id res chain seq x y z
N MET A 1 9.95 16.28 -6.52
CA MET A 1 10.30 17.41 -5.63
C MET A 1 10.51 16.81 -4.27
N GLU A 2 11.63 17.11 -3.63
CA GLU A 2 12.00 16.50 -2.35
C GLU A 2 12.37 17.61 -1.37
N ILE A 3 11.95 17.44 -0.12
CA ILE A 3 12.33 18.26 1.02
C ILE A 3 12.23 17.39 2.27
N LEU A 4 13.04 17.68 3.28
CA LEU A 4 13.03 16.94 4.54
C LEU A 4 11.84 17.37 5.43
N SER A 5 10.62 17.07 4.97
CA SER A 5 9.37 17.31 5.68
C SER A 5 8.24 16.47 5.06
N GLU A 6 7.81 15.44 5.76
CA GLU A 6 6.69 14.59 5.37
C GLU A 6 5.40 15.43 5.25
N HIS A 7 5.20 16.39 6.16
CA HIS A 7 4.08 17.33 6.11
C HIS A 7 4.04 18.09 4.77
N THR A 8 5.19 18.59 4.33
CA THR A 8 5.29 19.35 3.07
C THR A 8 5.05 18.44 1.88
N CYS A 9 5.69 17.26 1.86
CA CYS A 9 5.53 16.29 0.78
C CYS A 9 4.08 15.82 0.62
N GLN A 10 3.42 15.44 1.71
CA GLN A 10 2.01 15.06 1.67
C GLN A 10 1.12 16.25 1.32
N GLY A 11 1.32 17.42 1.93
CA GLY A 11 0.51 18.61 1.65
C GLY A 11 0.58 19.04 0.19
N TRP A 12 1.76 19.00 -0.42
CA TRP A 12 1.92 19.23 -1.86
C TRP A 12 1.17 18.20 -2.67
N LEU A 13 1.29 16.91 -2.35
CA LEU A 13 0.59 15.87 -3.08
C LEU A 13 -0.94 16.03 -2.96
N GLU A 14 -1.48 16.26 -1.77
CA GLU A 14 -2.91 16.49 -1.59
C GLU A 14 -3.42 17.68 -2.43
N GLY A 15 -2.74 18.83 -2.38
CA GLY A 15 -3.09 19.99 -3.21
C GLY A 15 -3.00 19.70 -4.71
N TYR A 16 -2.01 18.90 -5.13
CA TYR A 16 -1.81 18.49 -6.51
C TYR A 16 -2.92 17.58 -7.03
N LEU A 17 -3.37 16.62 -6.21
CA LEU A 17 -4.47 15.72 -6.52
C LEU A 17 -5.81 16.47 -6.56
N LEU A 18 -6.03 17.37 -5.59
CA LEU A 18 -7.25 18.19 -5.51
C LEU A 18 -7.40 19.15 -6.71
N THR A 19 -6.29 19.45 -7.40
CA THR A 19 -6.28 20.25 -8.64
C THR A 19 -6.26 19.38 -9.91
N GLY A 20 -6.58 18.09 -9.79
CA GLY A 20 -6.87 17.20 -10.92
C GLY A 20 -5.67 16.47 -11.51
N ARG A 21 -4.51 16.47 -10.83
CA ARG A 21 -3.29 15.78 -11.30
C ARG A 21 -3.08 14.47 -10.53
N HIS A 22 -1.96 13.79 -10.78
CA HIS A 22 -1.64 12.45 -10.24
C HIS A 22 -0.28 12.44 -9.54
N GLY A 23 -0.10 11.59 -8.53
CA GLY A 23 1.20 11.43 -7.89
C GLY A 23 1.30 10.26 -6.91
N LEU A 24 2.48 10.15 -6.33
CA LEU A 24 2.89 9.13 -5.37
C LEU A 24 3.79 9.79 -4.32
N PHE A 25 3.61 9.45 -3.04
CA PHE A 25 4.48 9.88 -1.95
C PHE A 25 5.23 8.67 -1.39
N SER A 26 6.55 8.66 -1.54
CA SER A 26 7.42 7.65 -0.94
C SER A 26 7.91 8.13 0.43
N CYS A 27 7.89 7.25 1.44
CA CYS A 27 8.34 7.56 2.79
C CYS A 27 8.97 6.33 3.44
N TYR A 28 9.87 6.56 4.40
CA TYR A 28 10.29 5.49 5.32
C TYR A 28 9.10 5.09 6.18
N GLU A 29 8.88 3.79 6.33
CA GLU A 29 7.70 3.27 7.03
C GLU A 29 7.51 3.88 8.43
N ALA A 30 8.56 3.92 9.25
CA ALA A 30 8.45 4.48 10.60
C ALA A 30 8.15 5.99 10.67
N PHE A 31 8.44 6.75 9.60
CA PHE A 31 8.28 8.20 9.59
C PHE A 31 6.96 8.67 8.99
N VAL A 32 6.21 7.78 8.33
CA VAL A 32 4.89 8.15 7.81
C VAL A 32 3.93 8.57 8.95
N HIS A 33 4.18 8.13 10.18
CA HIS A 33 3.43 8.56 11.37
C HIS A 33 3.43 10.08 11.58
N ILE A 34 4.44 10.78 11.07
CA ILE A 34 4.51 12.25 11.10
C ILE A 34 3.27 12.87 10.44
N VAL A 35 2.65 12.19 9.47
CA VAL A 35 1.48 12.68 8.72
C VAL A 35 0.17 11.93 9.03
N ASP A 36 0.12 11.18 10.13
CA ASP A 36 -1.08 10.44 10.58
C ASP A 36 -2.33 11.31 10.65
N SER A 37 -2.16 12.53 11.14
CA SER A 37 -3.26 13.48 11.27
C SER A 37 -3.71 14.05 9.92
N MET A 38 -2.80 14.23 8.97
CA MET A 38 -3.11 14.75 7.63
C MET A 38 -3.91 13.74 6.83
N VAL A 39 -3.45 12.47 6.80
CA VAL A 39 -4.18 11.41 6.08
C VAL A 39 -5.58 11.20 6.67
N ASN A 40 -5.73 11.32 7.99
CA ASN A 40 -7.03 11.30 8.65
C ASN A 40 -7.98 12.39 8.12
N GLN A 41 -7.47 13.61 7.91
CA GLN A 41 -8.30 14.70 7.36
C GLN A 41 -8.62 14.45 5.89
N HIS A 42 -7.68 13.96 5.10
CA HIS A 42 -7.91 13.61 3.70
C HIS A 42 -9.00 12.52 3.55
N ILE A 43 -8.94 11.47 4.37
CA ILE A 43 -9.95 10.40 4.39
C ILE A 43 -11.33 10.94 4.77
N LYS A 44 -11.40 11.82 5.78
CA LYS A 44 -12.67 12.49 6.15
C LYS A 44 -13.22 13.31 4.99
N TRP A 45 -12.36 14.07 4.31
CA TRP A 45 -12.72 14.83 3.11
C TRP A 45 -13.31 13.92 2.03
N LEU A 46 -12.60 12.85 1.64
CA LEU A 46 -13.07 11.87 0.66
C LEU A 46 -14.44 11.27 1.02
N ARG A 47 -14.65 10.94 2.30
CA ARG A 47 -15.93 10.37 2.78
C ARG A 47 -17.11 11.34 2.59
N VAL A 48 -16.87 12.64 2.79
CA VAL A 48 -17.90 13.67 2.58
C VAL A 48 -18.11 13.90 1.08
N THR A 49 -17.02 14.10 0.32
CA THR A 49 -17.10 14.50 -1.09
C THR A 49 -17.71 13.44 -1.98
N ARG A 50 -17.51 12.15 -1.68
CA ARG A 50 -18.15 11.04 -2.41
C ARG A 50 -19.68 11.08 -2.42
N ARG A 51 -20.29 11.77 -1.46
CA ARG A 51 -21.75 11.94 -1.37
C ARG A 51 -22.25 13.19 -2.09
N LEU A 52 -21.34 14.00 -2.65
CA LEU A 52 -21.66 15.25 -3.33
C LEU A 52 -21.65 15.00 -4.85
N PRO A 53 -22.81 14.79 -5.49
CA PRO A 53 -22.86 14.34 -6.88
C PRO A 53 -22.31 15.36 -7.89
N TRP A 54 -22.23 16.63 -7.50
CA TRP A 54 -21.67 17.70 -8.33
C TRP A 54 -20.14 17.75 -8.31
N ARG A 55 -19.48 17.06 -7.36
CA ARG A 55 -18.03 17.07 -7.24
C ARG A 55 -17.44 15.86 -7.94
N ALA A 56 -16.62 16.12 -8.96
CA ALA A 56 -15.93 15.06 -9.68
C ALA A 56 -14.94 14.29 -8.77
N PRO A 57 -14.76 12.97 -8.99
CA PRO A 57 -13.71 12.18 -8.34
C PRO A 57 -12.31 12.71 -8.63
N ILE A 58 -11.40 12.56 -7.68
CA ILE A 58 -9.98 12.91 -7.83
C ILE A 58 -9.10 11.66 -7.91
N ALA A 59 -7.88 11.82 -8.43
CA ALA A 59 -6.85 10.79 -8.31
C ALA A 59 -6.61 10.44 -6.85
N SER A 60 -6.42 9.15 -6.57
CA SER A 60 -6.16 8.65 -5.22
C SER A 60 -4.87 9.20 -4.63
N LEU A 61 -4.85 9.33 -3.30
CA LEU A 61 -3.64 9.61 -2.53
C LEU A 61 -2.87 8.30 -2.36
N ASN A 62 -1.69 8.21 -2.98
CA ASN A 62 -0.90 6.98 -3.02
C ASN A 62 0.37 7.13 -2.18
N TYR A 63 0.54 6.25 -1.20
CA TYR A 63 1.75 6.08 -0.40
C TYR A 63 2.54 4.86 -0.89
N LEU A 64 3.85 5.03 -1.03
CA LEU A 64 4.81 3.92 -1.11
C LEU A 64 5.64 3.94 0.18
N LEU A 65 5.34 3.02 1.10
CA LEU A 65 6.12 2.82 2.30
C LEU A 65 7.24 1.84 1.99
N THR A 66 8.47 2.31 2.10
CA THR A 66 9.65 1.49 1.88
C THR A 66 10.64 1.69 3.01
N SER A 67 11.77 0.98 2.98
CA SER A 67 12.67 0.90 4.14
C SER A 67 11.88 0.47 5.38
N HIS A 68 11.09 -0.59 5.24
CA HIS A 68 10.18 -1.06 6.29
C HIS A 68 10.96 -1.70 7.46
N VAL A 69 10.24 -1.92 8.55
CA VAL A 69 10.71 -2.39 9.87
C VAL A 69 11.77 -3.50 9.83
N TRP A 70 11.62 -4.47 8.92
CA TRP A 70 12.49 -5.65 8.85
C TRP A 70 13.92 -5.38 8.37
N ARG A 71 14.16 -4.28 7.64
CA ARG A 71 15.43 -4.04 6.93
C ARG A 71 15.91 -2.59 7.04
N GLN A 72 16.04 -2.13 8.29
CA GLN A 72 16.60 -0.83 8.68
C GLN A 72 18.05 -0.94 9.17
N ASP A 73 18.89 -1.58 8.35
CA ASP A 73 20.23 -2.08 8.67
C ASP A 73 21.18 -1.03 9.29
N HIS A 74 21.01 0.25 8.95
CA HIS A 74 21.89 1.35 9.41
C HIS A 74 21.27 2.20 10.53
N ASN A 75 19.99 2.03 10.85
CA ASN A 75 19.24 2.98 11.68
C ASN A 75 18.69 2.38 12.98
N GLY A 76 18.37 1.08 12.99
CA GLY A 76 17.88 0.37 14.18
C GLY A 76 16.49 0.83 14.66
N PHE A 77 16.27 0.73 15.98
CA PHE A 77 14.94 0.75 16.61
C PHE A 77 14.09 2.01 16.33
N SER A 78 14.70 3.19 16.17
CA SER A 78 13.95 4.42 15.89
C SER A 78 13.28 4.44 14.52
N HIS A 79 13.61 3.48 13.65
CA HIS A 79 13.06 3.33 12.30
C HIS A 79 12.19 2.08 12.15
N GLN A 80 11.73 1.50 13.26
CA GLN A 80 11.03 0.22 13.29
C GLN A 80 9.61 0.36 13.85
N ASP A 81 8.71 0.90 13.03
CA ASP A 81 7.28 1.00 13.36
C ASP A 81 6.41 0.80 12.09
N PRO A 82 5.78 -0.37 11.92
CA PRO A 82 4.85 -0.64 10.81
C PRO A 82 3.39 -0.23 11.13
N GLY A 83 3.13 0.45 12.26
CA GLY A 83 1.80 0.71 12.81
C GLY A 83 0.88 1.58 11.95
N PHE A 84 1.41 2.22 10.89
CA PHE A 84 0.59 3.01 9.96
C PHE A 84 -0.48 2.17 9.27
N VAL A 85 -0.20 0.88 9.02
CA VAL A 85 -1.19 -0.05 8.46
C VAL A 85 -2.42 -0.13 9.35
N ASP A 86 -2.23 -0.32 10.66
CA ASP A 86 -3.33 -0.35 11.64
C ASP A 86 -4.07 0.99 11.68
N HIS A 87 -3.34 2.10 11.67
CA HIS A 87 -3.94 3.44 11.63
C HIS A 87 -4.88 3.61 10.42
N ILE A 88 -4.47 3.15 9.25
CA ILE A 88 -5.24 3.26 8.01
C ILE A 88 -6.40 2.27 7.96
N LEU A 89 -6.19 1.01 8.35
CA LEU A 89 -7.22 -0.03 8.33
C LEU A 89 -8.33 0.20 9.36
N ASN A 90 -8.10 1.04 10.37
CA ASN A 90 -9.16 1.53 11.26
C ASN A 90 -10.16 2.51 10.60
N LYS A 91 -10.02 2.81 9.30
CA LYS A 91 -10.92 3.70 8.54
C LYS A 91 -11.86 2.92 7.64
N SER A 92 -12.86 3.62 7.07
CA SER A 92 -13.88 2.97 6.23
C SER A 92 -13.24 2.22 5.05
N PRO A 93 -13.57 0.93 4.83
CA PRO A 93 -13.07 0.16 3.68
C PRO A 93 -13.58 0.71 2.35
N GLU A 94 -14.53 1.65 2.34
CA GLU A 94 -14.91 2.36 1.12
C GLU A 94 -13.83 3.33 0.64
N ALA A 95 -12.96 3.82 1.53
CA ALA A 95 -12.02 4.92 1.24
C ALA A 95 -10.54 4.51 1.28
N VAL A 96 -10.18 3.41 1.92
CA VAL A 96 -8.77 3.00 2.11
C VAL A 96 -8.46 1.65 1.47
N ARG A 97 -7.22 1.48 1.02
CA ARG A 97 -6.66 0.22 0.52
C ARG A 97 -5.24 0.07 1.04
N VAL A 98 -4.88 -1.12 1.51
CA VAL A 98 -3.51 -1.49 1.89
C VAL A 98 -3.08 -2.66 1.01
N TYR A 99 -1.86 -2.59 0.49
CA TYR A 99 -1.28 -3.60 -0.37
C TYR A 99 0.10 -4.00 0.16
N LEU A 100 0.34 -5.30 0.25
CA LEU A 100 1.58 -5.90 0.76
C LEU A 100 2.17 -6.84 -0.31
N PRO A 101 2.61 -6.30 -1.47
CA PRO A 101 3.17 -7.11 -2.56
C PRO A 101 4.43 -7.88 -2.10
N PRO A 102 4.51 -9.20 -2.32
CA PRO A 102 5.66 -9.98 -1.88
C PRO A 102 6.85 -9.93 -2.85
N ASP A 103 6.68 -9.36 -4.06
CA ASP A 103 7.71 -9.25 -5.09
C ASP A 103 7.49 -8.06 -6.05
N ALA A 104 8.42 -7.89 -7.01
CA ALA A 104 8.36 -6.78 -7.96
C ALA A 104 7.17 -6.87 -8.93
N ASN A 105 6.80 -8.07 -9.39
CA ASN A 105 5.68 -8.25 -10.32
C ASN A 105 4.32 -7.93 -9.67
N THR A 106 4.14 -8.33 -8.41
CA THR A 106 2.97 -7.98 -7.60
C THR A 106 2.95 -6.48 -7.32
N LEU A 107 4.10 -5.88 -7.01
CA LEU A 107 4.22 -4.43 -6.84
C LEU A 107 3.83 -3.68 -8.13
N LEU A 108 4.26 -4.14 -9.31
CA LEU A 108 3.88 -3.55 -10.59
C LEU A 108 2.37 -3.60 -10.83
N SER A 109 1.74 -4.76 -10.56
CA SER A 109 0.30 -4.93 -10.69
C SER A 109 -0.48 -4.02 -9.73
N VAL A 110 -0.05 -3.94 -8.46
CA VAL A 110 -0.63 -3.05 -7.45
C VAL A 110 -0.46 -1.57 -7.83
N ALA A 111 0.72 -1.18 -8.31
CA ALA A 111 1.02 0.19 -8.68
C ALA A 111 0.17 0.66 -9.88
N ASP A 112 0.01 -0.16 -10.93
CA ASP A 112 -0.88 0.17 -12.06
C ASP A 112 -2.32 0.39 -11.57
N HIS A 113 -2.83 -0.49 -10.70
CA HIS A 113 -4.16 -0.34 -10.09
C HIS A 113 -4.27 0.96 -9.28
N ALA A 114 -3.34 1.20 -8.34
CA ALA A 114 -3.37 2.35 -7.44
C ALA A 114 -3.34 3.68 -8.21
N LEU A 115 -2.48 3.81 -9.22
CA LEU A 115 -2.34 5.02 -10.04
C LEU A 115 -3.58 5.33 -10.90
N ARG A 116 -4.34 4.29 -11.29
CA ARG A 116 -5.60 4.43 -12.03
C ARG A 116 -6.82 4.67 -11.12
N SER A 117 -6.70 4.35 -9.84
CA SER A 117 -7.81 4.44 -8.91
C SER A 117 -8.23 5.90 -8.63
N ARG A 118 -9.45 6.07 -8.08
CA ARG A 118 -10.04 7.38 -7.76
C ARG A 118 -10.66 7.37 -6.37
N ASP A 119 -10.56 8.50 -5.68
CA ASP A 119 -11.13 8.72 -4.35
C ASP A 119 -10.77 7.62 -3.33
N TYR A 120 -9.54 7.12 -3.38
CA TYR A 120 -8.95 6.25 -2.36
C TYR A 120 -7.72 6.88 -1.71
N VAL A 121 -7.41 6.39 -0.51
CA VAL A 121 -6.07 6.40 0.05
C VAL A 121 -5.49 4.99 -0.13
N ASN A 122 -4.46 4.87 -0.95
CA ASN A 122 -3.74 3.62 -1.20
C ASN A 122 -2.42 3.63 -0.42
N VAL A 123 -2.18 2.60 0.38
CA VAL A 123 -0.90 2.37 1.07
C VAL A 123 -0.27 1.11 0.51
N ILE A 124 0.88 1.26 -0.12
CA ILE A 124 1.65 0.15 -0.68
C ILE A 124 2.91 0.01 0.18
N VAL A 125 3.10 -1.14 0.83
CA VAL A 125 4.33 -1.43 1.59
C VAL A 125 5.21 -2.34 0.74
N ALA A 126 6.42 -1.90 0.43
CA ALA A 126 7.35 -2.68 -0.38
C ALA A 126 8.80 -2.46 0.06
N GLY A 127 9.53 -3.56 0.26
CA GLY A 127 10.96 -3.52 0.49
C GLY A 127 11.75 -2.95 -0.68
N LYS A 128 12.96 -2.48 -0.37
CA LYS A 128 13.94 -1.97 -1.35
C LYS A 128 15.24 -2.79 -1.37
N GLN A 129 15.31 -3.82 -0.53
CA GLN A 129 16.45 -4.73 -0.47
C GLN A 129 16.31 -5.80 -1.56
N PRO A 130 17.43 -6.42 -1.99
CA PRO A 130 17.35 -7.61 -2.83
C PRO A 130 16.44 -8.67 -2.19
N CYS A 131 15.46 -9.13 -2.96
CA CYS A 131 14.47 -10.14 -2.60
C CYS A 131 14.22 -11.06 -3.81
N PHE A 132 13.44 -12.13 -3.59
CA PHE A 132 13.05 -13.04 -4.66
C PHE A 132 11.84 -12.49 -5.41
N ASP A 133 11.78 -12.78 -6.72
CA ASP A 133 10.55 -12.68 -7.49
C ASP A 133 9.86 -14.04 -7.49
N TRP A 134 8.63 -14.10 -6.98
CA TRP A 134 7.91 -15.34 -6.74
C TRP A 134 6.95 -15.67 -7.87
N LEU A 135 6.27 -14.64 -8.39
CA LEU A 135 5.24 -14.78 -9.40
C LEU A 135 5.70 -14.16 -10.73
N THR A 136 5.31 -14.78 -11.83
CA THR A 136 5.32 -14.10 -13.12
C THR A 136 4.33 -12.92 -13.11
N LEU A 137 4.49 -11.97 -14.03
CA LEU A 137 3.57 -10.83 -14.11
C LEU A 137 2.10 -11.23 -14.32
N GLU A 138 1.85 -12.33 -15.03
CA GLU A 138 0.48 -12.81 -15.27
C GLU A 138 -0.14 -13.44 -14.01
N GLU A 139 0.63 -14.27 -13.30
CA GLU A 139 0.21 -14.81 -12.00
C GLU A 139 -0.02 -13.69 -10.98
N ALA A 140 0.86 -12.69 -10.94
CA ALA A 140 0.74 -11.52 -10.07
C ALA A 140 -0.54 -10.72 -10.33
N ARG A 141 -0.94 -10.53 -11.60
CA ARG A 141 -2.21 -9.87 -11.95
C ARG A 141 -3.41 -10.62 -11.42
N VAL A 142 -3.46 -11.95 -11.61
CA VAL A 142 -4.56 -12.80 -11.13
C VAL A 142 -4.60 -12.80 -9.60
N HIS A 143 -3.45 -12.92 -8.95
CA HIS A 143 -3.31 -12.88 -7.49
C HIS A 143 -3.79 -11.54 -6.91
N CYS A 144 -3.32 -10.42 -7.47
CA CYS A 144 -3.72 -9.07 -7.05
C CYS A 144 -5.22 -8.81 -7.24
N ALA A 145 -5.80 -9.26 -8.36
CA ALA A 145 -7.22 -9.08 -8.64
C ALA A 145 -8.12 -9.79 -7.61
N ARG A 146 -7.66 -10.91 -7.05
CA ARG A 146 -8.36 -11.64 -5.98
C ARG A 146 -8.12 -11.05 -4.59
N GLY A 147 -7.00 -10.34 -4.40
CA GLY A 147 -6.56 -9.77 -3.12
C GLY A 147 -5.78 -10.75 -2.23
N ALA A 148 -5.95 -12.06 -2.43
CA ALA A 148 -5.12 -13.14 -1.93
C ALA A 148 -5.28 -14.35 -2.86
N GLY A 149 -4.30 -15.25 -2.90
CA GLY A 149 -4.37 -16.44 -3.74
C GLY A 149 -3.45 -17.55 -3.24
N ILE A 150 -3.90 -18.79 -3.44
CA ILE A 150 -3.12 -20.00 -3.17
C ILE A 150 -2.02 -20.12 -4.24
N TRP A 151 -0.82 -20.46 -3.83
CA TRP A 151 0.31 -20.74 -4.72
C TRP A 151 0.43 -22.25 -4.89
N ASP A 152 -0.19 -22.79 -5.94
CA ASP A 152 -0.27 -24.24 -6.16
C ASP A 152 1.12 -24.89 -6.28
N TRP A 153 2.11 -24.16 -6.79
CA TRP A 153 3.50 -24.64 -6.89
C TRP A 153 4.22 -24.73 -5.53
N ALA A 154 3.72 -24.05 -4.50
CA ALA A 154 4.29 -24.03 -3.15
C ALA A 154 3.55 -24.96 -2.17
N GLY A 155 2.45 -25.58 -2.63
CA GLY A 155 1.60 -26.48 -1.85
C GLY A 155 1.98 -27.96 -1.99
N THR A 156 1.33 -28.79 -1.19
CA THR A 156 1.39 -30.27 -1.29
C THR A 156 0.03 -30.89 -1.57
N GLU A 157 -0.98 -30.06 -1.80
CA GLU A 157 -2.36 -30.42 -2.02
C GLU A 157 -2.54 -31.12 -3.36
N ASP A 158 -3.11 -32.32 -3.34
CA ASP A 158 -3.47 -33.12 -4.52
C ASP A 158 -4.99 -33.32 -4.67
N GLY A 159 -5.77 -32.66 -3.81
CA GLY A 159 -7.24 -32.74 -3.76
C GLY A 159 -7.79 -34.03 -3.14
N THR A 160 -6.95 -34.93 -2.62
CA THR A 160 -7.40 -36.20 -2.02
C THR A 160 -7.73 -36.09 -0.53
N ARG A 161 -7.19 -35.07 0.15
CA ARG A 161 -7.37 -34.83 1.59
C ARG A 161 -7.35 -33.33 1.91
N GLU A 162 -7.91 -32.98 3.06
CA GLU A 162 -7.78 -31.64 3.64
C GLU A 162 -6.33 -31.40 4.15
N PRO A 163 -5.83 -30.15 4.09
CA PRO A 163 -4.50 -29.81 4.59
C PRO A 163 -4.45 -29.88 6.11
N ASP A 164 -3.34 -30.40 6.66
CA ASP A 164 -3.11 -30.41 8.11
C ASP A 164 -2.79 -29.00 8.66
N VAL A 165 -2.19 -28.16 7.80
CA VAL A 165 -1.79 -26.78 8.11
C VAL A 165 -1.86 -25.92 6.85
N VAL A 166 -2.23 -24.65 7.00
CA VAL A 166 -2.18 -23.65 5.94
C VAL A 166 -1.10 -22.62 6.29
N LEU A 167 -0.15 -22.41 5.39
CA LEU A 167 0.85 -21.35 5.49
C LEU A 167 0.37 -20.14 4.68
N ALA A 168 0.24 -18.99 5.32
CA ALA A 168 -0.19 -17.75 4.69
C ALA A 168 0.70 -16.59 5.13
N CYS A 169 1.12 -15.76 4.18
CA CYS A 169 2.01 -14.62 4.40
C CYS A 169 1.46 -13.38 3.68
N ALA A 170 1.84 -12.20 4.16
CA ALA A 170 1.58 -10.93 3.50
C ALA A 170 2.78 -9.99 3.71
N GLY A 171 3.36 -9.50 2.62
CA GLY A 171 4.63 -8.77 2.61
C GLY A 171 5.77 -9.57 1.98
N ASP A 172 6.88 -8.89 1.72
CA ASP A 172 8.03 -9.39 0.97
C ASP A 172 9.11 -10.05 1.84
N VAL A 173 9.10 -9.81 3.16
CA VAL A 173 10.03 -10.43 4.09
C VAL A 173 9.38 -11.67 4.74
N PRO A 174 9.99 -12.86 4.60
CA PRO A 174 9.50 -14.11 5.18
C PRO A 174 9.72 -14.21 6.70
#